data_AF-A0A917CI14-F1
#
_entry.id   AF-A0A917CI14-F1
#
_cell.length_a   1.000
_cell.length_b   1.000
_cell.length_c   1.000
_cell.angle_alpha   90.00
_cell.angle_beta   90.00
_cell.angle_gamma   90.00
#
_symmetry.space_group_name_H-M   'P 1'
#
loop_
_entity.id
_entity.type
_entity.pdbx_description
1 polymer ?
#
loop_
_entity_poly.entity_id
_entity_poly.type
_entity_poly.pdbx_seq_one_letter_code
_entity_poly.pdbx_strand_id
1 'polypeptide(L)'
;MSHVIDPKAGTHFTGKIFVKPHACDRAAEHFGIERSQAPMYVMDLLRKAALVDSDVLAEDGNRGRLYAYKRTAIVVAPQEDTVITIYPRDIAPEDLRETMAKVLKRALKAAQRTEARELKRLAIKKAELAVKRAEADLQRLTATRTVLIRKIDEEIAGINAEIARVDADIFAVKREKTTIAKGICAFI
;
A
#
# COMPACT_ATOMS: atom_id res chain seq x y z
N MET A 1 29.71 -26.91 -3.04
CA MET A 1 28.67 -27.75 -3.68
C MET A 1 27.39 -26.92 -3.74
N SER A 2 26.83 -26.71 -4.93
CA SER A 2 25.58 -25.96 -5.14
C SER A 2 24.39 -26.91 -5.02
N HIS A 3 23.31 -26.46 -4.37
CA HIS A 3 22.09 -27.24 -4.17
C HIS A 3 21.14 -27.07 -5.37
N VAL A 4 20.54 -28.16 -5.85
CA VAL A 4 19.68 -28.22 -7.05
C VAL A 4 18.29 -28.72 -6.70
N ILE A 5 17.24 -27.92 -6.93
CA ILE A 5 15.82 -28.31 -6.76
C ILE A 5 14.94 -27.55 -7.79
N ASP A 6 14.00 -28.23 -8.47
CA ASP A 6 13.07 -27.74 -9.51
C ASP A 6 11.72 -28.52 -9.39
N PRO A 7 10.50 -28.14 -9.90
CA PRO A 7 10.07 -26.97 -10.70
C PRO A 7 8.70 -26.32 -10.32
N LYS A 8 8.62 -24.99 -10.45
CA LYS A 8 7.44 -24.22 -10.95
C LYS A 8 7.75 -22.72 -10.87
N ALA A 9 8.05 -22.19 -12.05
CA ALA A 9 8.64 -20.88 -12.32
C ALA A 9 7.79 -19.69 -11.86
N GLY A 10 8.43 -18.75 -11.16
CA GLY A 10 8.06 -17.34 -11.24
C GLY A 10 8.48 -16.80 -12.62
N THR A 11 7.78 -15.78 -13.11
CA THR A 11 7.76 -15.30 -14.51
C THR A 11 9.10 -14.90 -15.16
N HIS A 12 10.23 -14.98 -14.45
CA HIS A 12 11.55 -14.52 -14.92
C HIS A 12 12.60 -15.62 -15.10
N PHE A 13 12.37 -16.84 -14.60
CA PHE A 13 13.35 -17.93 -14.64
C PHE A 13 12.68 -19.23 -15.07
N THR A 14 13.13 -19.81 -16.18
CA THR A 14 12.59 -21.05 -16.77
C THR A 14 13.41 -22.29 -16.43
N GLY A 15 14.55 -22.12 -15.75
CA GLY A 15 15.50 -23.19 -15.42
C GLY A 15 15.83 -23.33 -13.93
N LYS A 16 16.85 -24.15 -13.66
CA LYS A 16 17.36 -24.42 -12.32
C LYS A 16 18.07 -23.19 -11.77
N ILE A 17 17.58 -22.69 -10.63
CA ILE A 17 18.23 -21.62 -9.89
C ILE A 17 19.29 -22.24 -8.98
N PHE A 18 20.48 -21.67 -8.96
CA PHE A 18 21.55 -22.06 -8.05
C PHE A 18 21.78 -20.96 -7.01
N VAL A 19 22.12 -21.32 -5.78
CA VAL A 19 22.43 -20.36 -4.72
C VAL A 19 23.84 -20.63 -4.24
N LYS A 20 24.72 -19.62 -4.27
CA LYS A 20 26.09 -19.76 -3.76
C LYS A 20 26.08 -19.93 -2.23
N PRO A 21 27.02 -20.69 -1.66
CA PRO A 21 27.13 -20.86 -0.21
C PRO A 21 27.17 -19.53 0.56
N HIS A 22 27.88 -18.53 0.02
CA HIS A 22 27.92 -17.19 0.61
C HIS A 22 26.53 -16.54 0.74
N ALA A 23 25.67 -16.68 -0.27
CA ALA A 23 24.30 -16.17 -0.22
C ALA A 23 23.46 -16.89 0.83
N CYS A 24 23.67 -18.19 1.04
CA CYS A 24 23.02 -18.94 2.11
C CYS A 24 23.45 -18.45 3.51
N ASP A 25 24.73 -18.12 3.67
CA ASP A 25 25.28 -17.62 4.94
C ASP A 25 24.68 -16.25 5.27
N ARG A 26 24.61 -15.35 4.28
CA ARG A 26 23.93 -14.06 4.40
C ARG A 26 22.45 -14.21 4.72
N ALA A 27 21.77 -15.19 4.13
CA ALA A 27 20.36 -15.42 4.41
C ALA A 27 20.12 -15.91 5.84
N ALA A 28 20.97 -16.82 6.34
CA ALA A 28 20.90 -17.27 7.72
C ALA A 28 21.15 -16.12 8.72
N GLU A 29 22.16 -15.28 8.45
CA GLU A 29 22.50 -14.12 9.26
C GLU A 29 21.37 -13.08 9.30
N HIS A 30 20.83 -12.71 8.14
CA HIS A 30 19.88 -11.59 8.04
C HIS A 30 18.43 -11.98 8.33
N PHE A 31 18.01 -13.20 8.02
CA PHE A 31 16.63 -13.65 8.23
C PHE A 31 16.46 -14.54 9.46
N GLY A 32 17.55 -14.88 10.17
CA GLY A 32 17.51 -15.74 11.35
C GLY A 32 17.02 -17.16 11.06
N ILE A 33 17.18 -17.62 9.83
CA ILE A 33 16.76 -18.95 9.37
C ILE A 33 17.90 -19.95 9.47
N GLU A 34 17.56 -21.24 9.56
CA GLU A 34 18.56 -22.30 9.54
C GLU A 34 19.25 -22.35 8.16
N ARG A 35 20.59 -22.51 8.16
CA ARG A 35 21.41 -22.56 6.94
C ARG A 35 20.96 -23.63 5.95
N SER A 36 20.42 -24.75 6.44
CA SER A 36 19.88 -25.84 5.62
C SER A 36 18.64 -25.41 4.82
N GLN A 37 17.86 -24.47 5.34
CA GLN A 37 16.63 -23.94 4.71
C GLN A 37 16.90 -22.69 3.86
N ALA A 38 18.05 -22.04 4.05
CA ALA A 38 18.43 -20.83 3.34
C ALA A 38 18.36 -20.91 1.79
N PRO A 39 18.80 -21.99 1.12
CA PRO A 39 18.69 -22.08 -0.34
C PRO A 39 17.26 -21.97 -0.84
N MET A 40 16.33 -22.69 -0.20
CA MET A 40 14.91 -22.69 -0.58
C MET A 40 14.28 -21.32 -0.32
N TYR A 41 14.60 -20.69 0.81
CA TYR A 41 14.11 -19.36 1.15
C TYR A 41 14.56 -18.29 0.14
N VAL A 42 15.84 -18.29 -0.23
CA VAL A 42 16.40 -17.33 -1.20
C VAL A 42 15.78 -17.53 -2.59
N MET A 43 15.56 -18.78 -3.01
CA MET A 43 14.86 -19.07 -4.27
C MET A 43 13.41 -18.53 -4.26
N ASP A 44 12.69 -18.71 -3.15
CA ASP A 44 11.32 -18.19 -3.01
C ASP A 44 11.26 -16.67 -3.01
N LEU A 45 12.25 -15.99 -2.41
CA LEU A 45 12.40 -14.54 -2.50
C LEU A 45 12.65 -14.11 -3.95
N LEU A 46 13.60 -14.76 -4.64
CA LEU A 46 13.95 -14.43 -6.02
C LEU A 46 12.77 -14.62 -6.97
N ARG A 47 11.96 -15.67 -6.81
CA ARG A 47 10.76 -15.91 -7.63
C ARG A 47 9.71 -14.81 -7.50
N LYS A 48 9.66 -14.13 -6.35
CA LYS A 48 8.74 -13.01 -6.08
C LYS A 48 9.38 -11.65 -6.36
N ALA A 49 10.68 -11.63 -6.66
CA ALA A 49 11.43 -10.40 -6.85
C ALA A 49 11.19 -9.82 -8.24
N ALA A 50 11.19 -8.48 -8.29
CA ALA A 50 11.17 -7.75 -9.54
C ALA A 50 12.60 -7.45 -9.99
N LEU A 51 12.87 -7.53 -11.28
CA LEU A 51 14.12 -7.04 -11.86
C LEU A 51 14.18 -5.51 -11.69
N VAL A 52 15.23 -5.02 -11.05
CA VAL A 52 15.48 -3.59 -10.88
C VAL A 52 16.42 -3.08 -11.96
N ASP A 53 17.52 -3.80 -12.19
CA ASP A 53 18.52 -3.46 -13.19
C ASP A 53 19.19 -4.74 -13.72
N SER A 54 19.43 -4.79 -15.02
CA SER A 54 20.07 -5.91 -15.72
C SER A 54 21.60 -5.88 -15.65
N ASP A 55 22.22 -4.73 -15.36
CA ASP A 55 23.68 -4.60 -15.30
C ASP A 55 24.12 -3.76 -14.09
N VAL A 56 24.26 -4.43 -12.94
CA VAL A 56 24.86 -3.84 -11.73
C VAL A 56 26.28 -4.32 -11.53
N LEU A 57 27.12 -3.42 -11.04
CA LEU A 57 28.45 -3.74 -10.56
C LEU A 57 28.39 -4.05 -9.08
N ALA A 58 28.79 -5.27 -8.71
CA ALA A 58 29.06 -5.62 -7.32
C ALA A 58 30.32 -4.91 -6.82
N GLU A 59 30.50 -4.86 -5.49
CA GLU A 59 31.69 -4.29 -4.85
C GLU A 59 33.00 -4.95 -5.34
N ASP A 60 32.93 -6.23 -5.70
CA ASP A 60 34.04 -7.00 -6.26
C ASP A 60 34.33 -6.68 -7.75
N GLY A 61 33.63 -5.71 -8.34
CA GLY A 61 33.75 -5.35 -9.76
C GLY A 61 33.08 -6.34 -10.74
N ASN A 62 32.45 -7.39 -10.21
CA ASN A 62 31.71 -8.36 -11.02
C ASN A 62 30.35 -7.81 -11.44
N ARG A 63 30.00 -8.01 -12.71
CA ARG A 63 28.68 -7.65 -13.23
C ARG A 63 27.63 -8.67 -12.78
N GLY A 64 26.42 -8.20 -12.56
CA GLY A 64 25.28 -9.01 -12.14
C GLY A 64 23.95 -8.37 -12.50
N ARG A 65 22.87 -9.13 -12.33
CA ARG A 65 21.49 -8.65 -12.41
C ARG A 65 20.99 -8.38 -11.00
N LEU A 66 20.34 -7.24 -10.78
CA LEU A 66 19.77 -6.86 -9.49
C LEU A 66 18.27 -7.09 -9.48
N TYR A 67 17.84 -7.94 -8.55
CA TYR A 67 16.43 -8.15 -8.23
C TYR A 67 16.12 -7.60 -6.85
N ALA A 68 14.89 -7.15 -6.64
CA ALA A 68 14.44 -6.67 -5.34
C ALA A 68 13.10 -7.27 -4.92
N TYR A 69 13.01 -7.66 -3.65
CA TYR A 69 11.77 -8.08 -3.00
C TYR A 69 11.80 -7.71 -1.52
N LYS A 70 10.72 -7.07 -1.02
CA LYS A 70 10.55 -6.73 0.41
C LYS A 70 11.84 -6.21 1.08
N ARG A 71 12.40 -5.11 0.56
CA ARG A 71 13.64 -4.48 1.08
C ARG A 71 14.89 -5.39 1.04
N THR A 72 14.87 -6.45 0.26
CA THR A 72 16.05 -7.31 0.00
C THR A 72 16.48 -7.13 -1.44
N ALA A 73 17.75 -6.79 -1.64
CA ALA A 73 18.43 -6.78 -2.93
C ALA A 73 19.10 -8.15 -3.15
N ILE A 74 18.87 -8.75 -4.31
CA ILE A 74 19.39 -10.06 -4.69
C ILE A 74 20.22 -9.88 -5.95
N VAL A 75 21.51 -10.21 -5.86
CA VAL A 75 22.43 -10.13 -7.01
C VAL A 75 22.54 -11.51 -7.63
N VAL A 76 22.20 -11.60 -8.91
CA VAL A 76 22.23 -12.83 -9.71
C VAL A 76 23.31 -12.68 -10.78
N ALA A 77 23.96 -13.78 -11.17
CA ALA A 77 24.92 -13.75 -12.26
C ALA A 77 24.27 -13.29 -13.59
N PRO A 78 25.01 -12.65 -14.52
CA PRO A 78 24.46 -12.14 -15.77
C PRO A 78 23.98 -13.25 -16.72
N GLN A 79 24.74 -14.34 -16.79
CA GLN A 79 24.55 -15.43 -17.76
C GLN A 79 23.98 -16.70 -17.12
N GLU A 80 24.20 -16.86 -15.82
CA GLU A 80 23.71 -18.01 -15.05
C GLU A 80 22.57 -17.58 -14.14
N ASP A 81 21.65 -18.50 -13.86
CA ASP A 81 20.61 -18.32 -12.85
C ASP A 81 21.16 -18.64 -11.44
N THR A 82 22.34 -18.10 -11.15
CA THR A 82 23.08 -18.30 -9.91
C THR A 82 22.97 -17.04 -9.04
N VAL A 83 22.34 -17.16 -7.87
CA VAL A 83 22.35 -16.12 -6.84
C VAL A 83 23.74 -16.03 -6.23
N ILE A 84 24.37 -14.86 -6.40
CA ILE A 84 25.71 -14.58 -5.90
C ILE A 84 25.65 -14.20 -4.43
N THR A 85 24.79 -13.25 -4.10
CA THR A 85 24.68 -12.68 -2.76
C THR A 85 23.33 -11.97 -2.57
N ILE A 86 23.02 -11.65 -1.33
CA ILE A 86 21.83 -10.91 -0.93
C ILE A 86 22.21 -9.82 0.06
N TYR A 87 21.52 -8.68 -0.05
CA TYR A 87 21.72 -7.54 0.82
C TYR A 87 20.36 -7.08 1.37
N PRO A 88 20.14 -7.10 2.69
CA PRO A 88 19.04 -6.34 3.26
C PRO A 88 19.30 -4.85 3.05
N ARG A 89 18.27 -4.12 2.66
CA ARG A 89 18.30 -2.68 2.40
C ARG A 89 17.21 -2.03 3.25
N ASP A 90 17.55 -1.75 4.49
CA ASP A 90 16.66 -1.02 5.40
C ASP A 90 16.71 0.49 5.19
N ILE A 91 17.85 0.98 4.71
CA ILE A 91 18.10 2.41 4.49
C ILE A 91 18.42 2.64 3.01
N ALA A 92 17.64 3.51 2.38
CA ALA A 92 17.92 3.99 1.03
C ALA A 92 19.03 5.07 1.05
N PRO A 93 19.77 5.26 -0.06
CA PRO A 93 20.69 6.38 -0.20
C PRO A 93 20.01 7.73 0.09
N GLU A 94 20.75 8.66 0.71
CA GLU A 94 20.20 9.94 1.18
C GLU A 94 19.48 10.72 0.07
N ASP A 95 20.12 10.86 -1.09
CA ASP A 95 19.57 11.60 -2.23
C ASP A 95 18.23 11.03 -2.71
N LEU A 96 18.13 9.69 -2.73
CA LEU A 96 16.90 8.99 -3.10
C LEU A 96 15.83 9.18 -2.03
N ARG A 97 16.20 9.09 -0.74
CA ARG A 97 15.32 9.29 0.40
C ARG A 97 14.72 10.69 0.40
N GLU A 98 15.54 11.72 0.20
CA GLU A 98 15.06 13.11 0.13
C GLU A 98 14.12 13.33 -1.06
N THR A 99 14.46 12.78 -2.22
CA THR A 99 13.65 12.89 -3.43
C THR A 99 12.29 12.21 -3.22
N MET A 100 12.28 11.00 -2.68
CA MET A 100 11.05 10.29 -2.35
C MET A 100 10.25 11.02 -1.26
N ALA A 101 10.89 11.55 -0.22
CA ALA A 101 10.23 12.34 0.81
C ALA A 101 9.52 13.57 0.21
N LYS A 102 10.11 14.25 -0.77
CA LYS A 102 9.46 15.37 -1.48
C LYS A 102 8.22 14.90 -2.25
N VAL A 103 8.30 13.77 -2.96
CA VAL A 103 7.17 13.19 -3.71
C VAL A 103 6.04 12.77 -2.76
N LEU A 104 6.35 12.05 -1.69
CA LEU A 104 5.38 11.58 -0.70
C LEU A 104 4.70 12.74 0.03
N LYS A 105 5.46 13.78 0.42
CA LYS A 105 4.89 15.01 1.00
C LYS A 105 3.95 15.73 0.03
N ARG A 106 4.26 15.75 -1.27
CA ARG A 106 3.37 16.33 -2.30
C ARG A 106 2.08 15.52 -2.43
N ALA A 107 2.17 14.19 -2.46
CA ALA A 107 1.00 13.30 -2.51
C ALA A 107 0.10 13.49 -1.27
N LEU A 108 0.69 13.58 -0.07
CA LEU A 108 -0.05 13.84 1.16
C LEU A 108 -0.77 15.20 1.12
N LYS A 109 -0.08 16.26 0.66
CA LYS A 109 -0.69 17.59 0.51
C LYS A 109 -1.83 17.59 -0.50
N ALA A 110 -1.72 16.83 -1.59
CA ALA A 110 -2.80 16.68 -2.56
C ALA A 110 -4.02 15.99 -1.92
N ALA A 111 -3.81 14.88 -1.20
CA ALA A 111 -4.87 14.18 -0.47
C ALA A 111 -5.56 15.07 0.57
N GLN A 112 -4.79 15.86 1.34
CA GLN A 112 -5.34 16.83 2.29
C GLN A 112 -6.21 17.91 1.63
N ARG A 113 -5.81 18.39 0.44
CA ARG A 113 -6.61 19.38 -0.31
C ARG A 113 -7.92 18.78 -0.81
N THR A 114 -7.87 17.54 -1.32
CA THR A 114 -9.07 16.81 -1.75
C THR A 114 -10.01 16.58 -0.57
N GLU A 115 -9.48 16.09 0.57
CA GLU A 115 -10.24 15.93 1.81
C GLU A 115 -10.93 17.24 2.22
N ALA A 116 -10.20 18.36 2.28
CA ALA A 116 -10.77 19.64 2.69
C ALA A 116 -11.90 20.12 1.76
N ARG A 117 -11.76 19.92 0.45
CA ARG A 117 -12.81 20.26 -0.53
C ARG A 117 -14.05 19.39 -0.37
N GLU A 118 -13.86 18.08 -0.25
CA GLU A 118 -14.94 17.12 -0.11
C GLU A 118 -15.67 17.28 1.22
N LEU A 119 -14.95 17.46 2.33
CA LEU A 119 -15.55 17.74 3.63
C LEU A 119 -16.36 19.04 3.62
N LYS A 120 -15.88 20.09 2.94
CA LYS A 120 -16.64 21.33 2.79
C LYS A 120 -17.94 21.09 2.01
N ARG A 121 -17.88 20.35 0.90
CA ARG A 121 -19.06 20.01 0.08
C ARG A 121 -20.08 19.20 0.89
N LEU A 122 -19.62 18.16 1.59
CA LEU A 122 -20.47 17.30 2.42
C LEU A 122 -21.04 18.07 3.63
N ALA A 123 -20.28 19.00 4.22
CA ALA A 123 -20.76 19.85 5.30
C ALA A 123 -21.88 20.80 4.84
N ILE A 124 -21.77 21.39 3.65
CA ILE A 124 -22.83 22.20 3.04
C ILE A 124 -24.08 21.34 2.83
N LYS A 125 -23.93 20.16 2.20
CA LYS A 125 -25.04 19.24 1.97
C LYS A 125 -25.72 18.81 3.28
N LYS A 126 -24.93 18.53 4.33
CA LYS A 126 -25.45 18.20 5.66
C LYS A 126 -26.23 19.35 6.28
N ALA A 127 -25.74 20.59 6.13
CA ALA A 127 -26.43 21.78 6.61
C ALA A 127 -27.76 22.01 5.86
N GLU A 128 -27.79 21.83 4.54
CA GLU A 128 -29.02 21.89 3.74
C GLU A 128 -30.05 20.86 4.18
N LEU A 129 -29.62 19.61 4.41
CA LEU A 129 -30.50 18.55 4.93
C LEU A 129 -30.99 18.85 6.35
N ALA A 130 -30.15 19.45 7.20
CA ALA A 130 -30.55 19.85 8.55
C ALA A 130 -31.62 20.97 8.53
N VAL A 131 -31.52 21.93 7.60
CA VAL A 131 -32.57 22.95 7.41
C VAL A 131 -33.88 22.31 6.97
N LYS A 132 -33.85 21.44 5.95
CA LYS A 132 -35.04 20.71 5.48
C LYS A 132 -35.68 19.87 6.59
N ARG A 133 -34.86 19.23 7.42
CA ARG A 133 -35.36 18.48 8.58
C ARG A 133 -36.07 19.40 9.58
N ALA A 134 -35.47 20.54 9.91
CA ALA A 134 -36.06 21.49 10.84
C ALA A 134 -37.40 22.07 10.32
N GLU A 135 -37.48 22.33 9.02
CA GLU A 135 -38.74 22.75 8.36
C GLU A 135 -39.80 21.65 8.43
N ALA A 136 -39.43 20.39 8.15
CA ALA A 136 -40.34 19.25 8.26
C ALA A 136 -40.80 19.02 9.72
N ASP A 137 -39.91 19.18 10.70
CA ASP A 137 -40.24 19.10 12.13
C ASP A 137 -41.25 20.20 12.54
N LEU A 138 -41.08 21.43 12.02
CA LEU A 138 -42.04 22.53 12.26
C LEU A 138 -43.41 22.23 11.63
N GLN A 139 -43.44 21.71 10.40
CA GLN A 139 -44.67 21.28 9.75
C GLN A 139 -45.34 20.14 10.54
N ARG A 140 -44.54 19.23 11.09
CA ARG A 140 -45.04 18.10 11.88
C ARG A 140 -45.74 18.53 13.15
N LEU A 141 -45.23 19.57 13.81
CA LEU A 141 -45.80 20.15 15.04
C LEU A 141 -47.09 20.94 14.78
N THR A 142 -47.20 21.57 13.60
CA THR A 142 -48.37 22.37 13.22
C THR A 142 -49.46 21.54 12.55
N ALA A 143 -49.13 20.35 12.03
CA ALA A 143 -50.06 19.45 11.39
C ALA A 143 -51.04 18.80 12.39
N THR A 144 -52.34 18.93 12.13
CA THR A 144 -53.42 18.33 12.93
C THR A 144 -54.00 17.06 12.30
N ARG A 145 -53.86 16.88 10.98
CA ARG A 145 -54.40 15.72 10.25
C ARG A 145 -53.45 14.53 10.32
N THR A 146 -53.95 13.38 10.75
CA THR A 146 -53.18 12.12 10.88
C THR A 146 -52.54 11.65 9.57
N VAL A 147 -53.21 11.84 8.43
CA VAL A 147 -52.66 11.50 7.11
C VAL A 147 -51.47 12.40 6.75
N LEU A 148 -51.57 13.71 7.02
CA LEU A 148 -50.50 14.67 6.75
C LEU A 148 -49.29 14.40 7.66
N ILE A 149 -49.57 14.13 8.93
CA ILE A 149 -48.59 13.69 9.93
C ILE A 149 -47.76 12.51 9.43
N ARG A 150 -48.40 11.44 8.96
CA ARG A 150 -47.70 10.24 8.47
C ARG A 150 -46.79 10.55 7.28
N LYS A 151 -47.26 11.36 6.35
CA LYS A 151 -46.47 11.77 5.18
C LYS A 151 -45.22 12.56 5.58
N ILE A 152 -45.36 13.47 6.56
CA ILE A 152 -44.22 14.24 7.09
C ILE A 152 -43.24 13.33 7.85
N ASP A 153 -43.75 12.38 8.63
CA ASP A 153 -42.91 11.40 9.34
C ASP A 153 -42.09 10.54 8.36
N GLU A 154 -42.68 10.13 7.23
CA GLU A 154 -41.96 9.44 6.15
C GLU A 154 -40.88 10.32 5.50
N GLU A 155 -41.16 11.61 5.28
CA GLU A 155 -40.20 12.57 4.74
C GLU A 155 -39.02 12.80 5.69
N ILE A 156 -39.29 12.98 6.99
CA ILE A 156 -38.27 13.08 8.04
C ILE A 156 -37.40 11.82 8.08
N ALA A 157 -38.00 10.64 7.99
CA ALA A 157 -37.26 9.38 7.94
C ALA A 157 -36.33 9.31 6.70
N GLY A 158 -36.81 9.76 5.54
CA GLY A 158 -36.01 9.87 4.32
C GLY A 158 -34.82 10.83 4.47
N ILE A 159 -35.04 12.01 5.04
CA ILE A 159 -33.98 13.00 5.30
C ILE A 159 -32.94 12.45 6.30
N ASN A 160 -33.38 11.79 7.37
CA ASN A 160 -32.49 11.17 8.34
C ASN A 160 -31.62 10.06 7.70
N ALA A 161 -32.18 9.25 6.80
CA ALA A 161 -31.42 8.27 6.04
C ALA A 161 -30.37 8.92 5.13
N GLU A 162 -30.69 10.07 4.52
CA GLU A 162 -29.71 10.80 3.70
C GLU A 162 -28.61 11.45 4.55
N ILE A 163 -28.93 12.01 5.71
CA ILE A 163 -27.93 12.53 6.67
C ILE A 163 -26.97 11.40 7.08
N ALA A 164 -27.49 10.21 7.39
CA ALA A 164 -26.66 9.06 7.75
C ALA A 164 -25.71 8.64 6.61
N ARG A 165 -26.17 8.72 5.35
CA ARG A 165 -25.30 8.48 4.18
C ARG A 165 -24.18 9.52 4.08
N VAL A 166 -24.51 10.80 4.24
CA VAL A 166 -23.50 11.88 4.22
C VAL A 166 -22.46 11.70 5.33
N ASP A 167 -22.88 11.25 6.51
CA ASP A 167 -21.94 10.94 7.61
C ASP A 167 -21.02 9.75 7.30
N ALA A 168 -21.55 8.72 6.64
CA ALA A 168 -20.73 7.61 6.14
C ALA A 168 -19.71 8.08 5.08
N ASP A 169 -20.10 8.99 4.18
CA ASP A 169 -19.22 9.57 3.17
C ASP A 169 -18.11 10.41 3.81
N ILE A 170 -18.44 11.23 4.82
CA ILE A 170 -17.45 12.00 5.60
C ILE A 170 -16.42 11.05 6.23
N PHE A 171 -16.88 9.93 6.80
CA PHE A 171 -16.00 8.93 7.38
C PHE A 171 -15.09 8.27 6.32
N ALA A 172 -15.64 7.93 5.15
CA ALA A 172 -14.89 7.32 4.05
C ALA A 172 -13.76 8.24 3.56
N VAL A 173 -14.05 9.53 3.34
CA VAL A 173 -13.05 10.53 2.90
C VAL A 173 -11.91 10.67 3.91
N LYS A 174 -12.22 10.73 5.21
CA LYS A 174 -11.20 10.76 6.27
C LYS A 174 -10.37 9.48 6.32
N ARG A 175 -11.01 8.33 6.10
CA ARG A 175 -10.34 7.03 6.06
C ARG A 175 -9.37 6.93 4.89
N GLU A 176 -9.73 7.44 3.72
CA GLU A 176 -8.88 7.44 2.52
C GLU A 176 -7.56 8.18 2.78
N LYS A 177 -7.62 9.41 3.32
CA LYS A 177 -6.42 10.14 3.75
C LYS A 177 -5.60 9.34 4.76
N THR A 178 -6.25 8.73 5.74
CA THR A 178 -5.56 7.94 6.76
C THR A 178 -4.82 6.75 6.14
N THR A 179 -5.42 6.08 5.16
CA THR A 179 -4.78 5.01 4.40
C THR A 179 -3.55 5.51 3.65
N ILE A 180 -3.64 6.66 2.97
CA ILE A 180 -2.50 7.27 2.28
C ILE A 180 -1.40 7.64 3.29
N ALA A 181 -1.74 8.27 4.41
CA ALA A 181 -0.79 8.64 5.46
C ALA A 181 -0.07 7.41 6.04
N LYS A 182 -0.81 6.32 6.32
CA LYS A 182 -0.21 5.04 6.76
C LYS A 182 0.67 4.42 5.68
N GLY A 183 0.28 4.52 4.41
CA GLY A 183 1.07 4.05 3.28
C GLY A 183 2.42 4.78 3.18
N ILE A 184 2.44 6.09 3.42
CA ILE A 184 3.66 6.90 3.43
C ILE A 184 4.63 6.44 4.52
N CYS A 185 4.14 5.99 5.69
CA CYS A 185 4.99 5.44 6.76
C CYS A 185 5.81 4.20 6.32
N ALA A 186 5.41 3.48 5.26
CA ALA A 186 6.22 2.38 4.76
C ALA A 186 7.51 2.84 4.05
N PHE A 187 7.62 4.12 3.73
CA PHE A 187 8.70 4.70 2.93
C PHE A 187 9.55 5.75 3.67
N ILE A 188 9.17 6.10 4.91
CA ILE A 188 9.93 6.97 5.82
C ILE A 188 10.55 6.08 6.89
#